data_AF-A0A378XUS1-F1
#
_entry.id   AF-A0A378XUS1-F1
#
_cell.length_a   1.000
_cell.length_b   1.000
_cell.length_c   1.000
_cell.angle_alpha   90.00
_cell.angle_beta   90.00
_cell.angle_gamma   90.00
#
_symmetry.space_group_name_H-M   'P 1'
#
loop_
_entity.id
_entity.type
_entity.pdbx_description
1 polymer ?
#
loop_
_entity_poly.entity_id
_entity_poly.type
_entity_poly.pdbx_seq_one_letter_code
_entity_poly.pdbx_strand_id
1 'polypeptide(L)'
;MKLLSTILEEYTETHDPALIEEFKETLWGSKLKLKKRKLSYKYRVVDSLLQNDKELIEMFDRHKKFEYFNNRNRYSYDELDYIDFIRIRINNLYAYHFDSEVYLDKEYYRLLSTAANKYYEVIGQLKQDGNIHIDTKEIEEEIKRSFDLAEQAKANSSNKKLSLTWDEYVELVNGWIDHLFDLYKTPERYEQEHGWEYRNETIFTEENYVINYFNKSIKGKTLNHIRDSMPKYIVCDKCGKEIEVKHKNTRYCKVCLKKRRKEINAKYYMKNKN
;
A
#
# COMPACT_ATOMS: atom_id res chain seq x y z
N MET A 1 -29.06 -0.53 13.20
CA MET A 1 -28.31 -1.09 12.06
C MET A 1 -28.42 -2.61 12.17
N LYS A 2 -28.90 -3.31 11.14
CA LYS A 2 -28.89 -4.79 11.13
C LYS A 2 -27.44 -5.28 11.24
N LEU A 3 -27.23 -6.40 11.93
CA LEU A 3 -25.91 -7.07 11.99
C LEU A 3 -25.54 -7.59 10.60
N LEU A 4 -24.25 -7.65 10.29
CA LEU A 4 -23.79 -8.11 8.98
C LEU A 4 -24.08 -9.60 8.78
N SER A 5 -24.01 -10.41 9.83
CA SER A 5 -24.38 -11.83 9.74
C SER A 5 -25.83 -12.00 9.27
N THR A 6 -26.77 -11.28 9.88
CA THR A 6 -28.20 -11.32 9.52
C THR A 6 -28.44 -10.91 8.07
N ILE A 7 -27.76 -9.86 7.59
CA ILE A 7 -27.89 -9.41 6.19
C ILE A 7 -27.44 -10.51 5.22
N LEU A 8 -26.36 -11.23 5.54
CA LEU A 8 -25.84 -12.29 4.68
C LEU A 8 -26.68 -13.57 4.71
N GLU A 9 -27.20 -13.95 5.89
CA GLU A 9 -28.15 -15.06 6.00
C GLU A 9 -29.41 -14.79 5.19
N GLU A 10 -30.00 -13.60 5.36
CA GLU A 10 -31.18 -13.14 4.61
C GLU A 10 -30.91 -13.15 3.10
N TYR A 11 -29.73 -12.69 2.67
CA TYR A 11 -29.32 -12.78 1.25
C TYR A 11 -29.16 -14.22 0.78
N THR A 12 -28.59 -15.10 1.59
CA THR A 12 -28.40 -16.52 1.21
C THR A 12 -29.73 -17.23 0.97
N GLU A 13 -30.79 -16.84 1.68
CA GLU A 13 -32.13 -17.38 1.51
C GLU A 13 -32.90 -16.73 0.36
N THR A 14 -32.83 -15.40 0.25
CA THR A 14 -33.69 -14.62 -0.66
C THR A 14 -33.05 -14.29 -1.99
N HIS A 15 -31.71 -14.22 -2.04
CA HIS A 15 -30.91 -13.66 -3.13
C HIS A 15 -31.37 -12.26 -3.55
N ASP A 16 -31.90 -11.46 -2.61
CA ASP A 16 -32.38 -10.11 -2.88
C ASP A 16 -31.21 -9.14 -3.07
N PRO A 17 -31.00 -8.57 -4.29
CA PRO A 17 -29.93 -7.61 -4.53
C PRO A 17 -30.04 -6.34 -3.67
N ALA A 18 -31.23 -5.99 -3.17
CA ALA A 18 -31.41 -4.82 -2.32
C ALA A 18 -30.58 -4.87 -1.03
N LEU A 19 -30.33 -6.07 -0.50
CA LEU A 19 -29.49 -6.27 0.69
C LEU A 19 -28.03 -5.93 0.44
N ILE A 20 -27.54 -6.23 -0.77
CA ILE A 20 -26.17 -5.87 -1.19
C ILE A 20 -26.06 -4.34 -1.31
N GLU A 21 -27.06 -3.70 -1.92
CA GLU A 21 -27.07 -2.25 -2.08
C GLU A 21 -27.19 -1.53 -0.73
N GLU A 22 -28.04 -1.99 0.19
CA GLU A 22 -28.10 -1.47 1.57
C GLU A 22 -26.73 -1.56 2.26
N PHE A 23 -26.05 -2.69 2.12
CA PHE A 23 -24.70 -2.87 2.67
C PHE A 23 -23.70 -1.91 2.05
N LYS A 24 -23.67 -1.76 0.72
CA LYS A 24 -22.78 -0.83 0.02
C LYS A 24 -23.06 0.61 0.44
N GLU A 25 -24.32 1.03 0.49
CA GLU A 25 -24.72 2.37 0.94
C GLU A 25 -24.23 2.64 2.36
N THR A 26 -24.38 1.67 3.27
CA THR A 26 -23.89 1.76 4.65
C THR A 26 -22.36 1.85 4.68
N LEU A 27 -21.66 1.02 3.88
CA LEU A 27 -20.20 1.00 3.77
C LEU A 27 -19.62 2.34 3.31
N TRP A 28 -20.18 2.89 2.24
CA TRP A 28 -19.69 4.13 1.64
C TRP A 28 -20.19 5.37 2.40
N GLY A 29 -21.32 5.24 3.09
CA GLY A 29 -21.89 6.23 4.00
C GLY A 29 -21.14 6.35 5.34
N SER A 30 -20.28 5.39 5.69
CA SER A 30 -19.48 5.44 6.92
C SER A 30 -18.70 6.76 7.06
N LYS A 31 -18.70 7.29 8.30
CA LYS A 31 -17.92 8.48 8.70
C LYS A 31 -16.41 8.28 8.48
N LEU A 32 -15.95 7.04 8.36
CA LEU A 32 -14.54 6.68 8.20
C LEU A 32 -14.09 6.80 6.75
N LYS A 33 -13.90 8.05 6.32
CA LYS A 33 -13.39 8.37 4.99
C LYS A 33 -11.88 8.16 4.91
N LEU A 34 -11.38 7.83 3.72
CA LEU A 34 -9.97 7.93 3.39
C LEU A 34 -9.51 9.37 3.61
N LYS A 35 -8.54 9.61 4.51
CA LYS A 35 -8.08 10.95 4.88
C LYS A 35 -6.57 11.00 4.91
N LYS A 36 -6.00 11.52 3.82
CA LYS A 36 -4.59 11.91 3.78
C LYS A 36 -4.37 13.13 4.68
N ARG A 37 -3.50 12.99 5.67
CA ARG A 37 -3.12 14.07 6.60
C ARG A 37 -1.69 14.49 6.35
N LYS A 38 -1.48 15.80 6.26
CA LYS A 38 -0.14 16.40 6.29
C LYS A 38 0.36 16.40 7.73
N LEU A 39 1.45 15.69 7.98
CA LEU A 39 2.16 15.69 9.24
C LEU A 39 3.43 16.53 9.07
N SER A 40 3.86 17.16 10.16
CA SER A 40 5.14 17.86 10.21
C SER A 40 5.97 17.29 11.34
N TYR A 41 7.19 16.90 11.05
CA TYR A 41 8.20 16.71 12.09
C TYR A 41 8.85 18.06 12.37
N LYS A 42 9.07 18.36 13.65
CA LYS A 42 9.70 19.58 14.10
C LYS A 42 10.66 19.25 15.23
N TYR A 43 11.87 19.80 15.18
CA TYR A 43 12.74 19.89 16.36
C TYR A 43 12.98 21.36 16.71
N ARG A 44 13.33 21.60 17.97
CA ARG A 44 13.60 22.95 18.47
C ARG A 44 15.11 23.17 18.50
N VAL A 45 15.55 24.25 17.86
CA VAL A 45 16.92 24.76 18.00
C VAL A 45 16.98 25.60 19.27
N VAL A 46 18.03 25.40 20.07
CA VAL A 46 18.30 26.10 21.32
C VAL A 46 19.70 26.69 21.23
N ASP A 47 19.77 28.02 21.11
CA ASP A 47 20.99 28.78 20.81
C ASP A 47 22.11 28.52 21.81
N SER A 48 21.78 28.44 23.09
CA SER A 48 22.75 28.19 24.16
C SER A 48 23.40 26.81 24.07
N LEU A 49 22.73 25.80 23.49
CA LEU A 49 23.31 24.47 23.27
C LEU A 49 24.27 24.42 22.08
N LEU A 50 24.20 25.43 21.21
CA LEU A 50 25.11 25.64 20.09
C LEU A 50 26.12 26.76 20.38
N GLN A 51 26.35 27.06 21.67
CA GLN A 51 27.29 28.10 22.12
C GLN A 51 27.02 29.50 21.53
N ASN A 52 25.79 29.76 21.07
CA ASN A 52 25.41 30.97 20.34
C ASN A 52 26.14 31.18 19.01
N ASP A 53 26.63 30.10 18.38
CA ASP A 53 27.16 30.13 17.02
C ASP A 53 26.03 30.44 16.02
N LYS A 54 26.06 31.64 15.44
CA LYS A 54 25.03 32.12 14.52
C LYS A 54 24.92 31.27 13.25
N GLU A 55 26.05 30.80 12.72
CA GLU A 55 26.06 30.04 11.47
C GLU A 55 25.38 28.68 11.66
N LEU A 56 25.72 27.99 12.75
CA LEU A 56 25.09 26.72 13.11
C LEU A 56 23.60 26.88 13.44
N ILE A 57 23.25 27.92 14.20
CA ILE A 57 21.86 28.20 14.56
C ILE A 57 21.03 28.43 13.30
N GLU A 58 21.46 29.34 12.42
CA GLU A 58 20.75 29.65 11.18
C GLU A 58 20.62 28.44 10.27
N MET A 59 21.67 27.62 10.15
CA MET A 59 21.66 26.39 9.35
C MET A 59 20.62 25.40 9.86
N PHE A 60 20.63 25.06 11.16
CA PHE A 60 19.64 24.13 11.70
C PHE A 60 18.22 24.70 11.69
N ASP A 61 18.06 26.01 11.84
CA ASP A 61 16.75 26.65 11.78
C ASP A 61 16.11 26.56 10.38
N ARG A 62 16.90 26.56 9.30
CA ARG A 62 16.41 26.31 7.94
C ARG A 62 15.84 24.90 7.77
N HIS A 63 16.33 23.94 8.55
CA HIS A 63 15.99 22.51 8.41
C HIS A 63 15.15 21.96 9.58
N LYS A 64 14.69 22.83 10.49
CA LYS A 64 13.97 22.42 11.72
C LYS A 64 12.60 21.78 11.51
N LYS A 65 12.02 21.94 10.32
CA LYS A 65 10.68 21.46 9.99
C LYS A 65 10.68 20.81 8.60
N PHE A 66 10.12 19.60 8.53
CA PHE A 66 9.77 18.97 7.27
C PHE A 66 8.36 18.39 7.34
N GLU A 67 7.73 18.24 6.17
CA GLU A 67 6.35 17.81 6.05
C GLU A 67 6.25 16.52 5.24
N TYR A 68 5.35 15.62 5.64
CA TYR A 68 5.10 14.36 4.96
C TYR A 68 3.63 13.97 5.11
N PHE A 69 3.14 13.08 4.25
CA PHE A 69 1.77 12.61 4.32
C PHE A 69 1.66 11.25 5.00
N ASN A 70 0.54 11.05 5.70
CA ASN A 70 0.16 9.77 6.27
C ASN A 70 -1.36 9.61 6.20
N ASN A 71 -1.84 8.36 6.12
CA ASN A 71 -3.26 8.00 6.17
C ASN A 71 -3.68 7.36 7.51
N ARG A 72 -2.80 7.40 8.53
CA ARG A 72 -3.10 6.81 9.83
C ARG A 72 -4.21 7.60 10.53
N ASN A 73 -5.36 6.97 10.65
CA ASN A 73 -6.41 7.43 11.52
C ASN A 73 -6.25 6.84 12.93
N ARG A 74 -6.59 7.62 13.96
CA ARG A 74 -6.68 7.15 15.36
C ARG A 74 -8.14 7.01 15.69
N TYR A 75 -8.56 5.81 16.07
CA TYR A 75 -9.92 5.51 16.51
C TYR A 75 -9.85 4.73 17.81
N SER A 76 -10.81 4.95 18.71
CA SER A 76 -11.03 4.05 19.84
C SER A 76 -11.77 2.82 19.32
N TYR A 77 -11.31 1.62 19.65
CA TYR A 77 -11.95 0.39 19.21
C TYR A 77 -13.40 0.25 19.73
N ASP A 78 -13.69 0.85 20.87
CA ASP A 78 -15.00 0.80 21.53
C ASP A 78 -16.07 1.64 20.80
N GLU A 79 -15.68 2.47 19.83
CA GLU A 79 -16.58 3.37 19.09
C GLU A 79 -16.85 2.91 17.65
N LEU A 80 -16.32 1.73 17.27
CA LEU A 80 -16.38 1.19 15.92
C LEU A 80 -17.44 0.10 15.82
N ASP A 81 -18.23 0.17 14.75
CA ASP A 81 -19.14 -0.90 14.35
C ASP A 81 -18.49 -1.82 13.29
N TYR A 82 -19.22 -2.86 12.86
CA TYR A 82 -18.72 -3.82 11.87
C TYR A 82 -18.34 -3.15 10.54
N ILE A 83 -19.13 -2.14 10.12
CA ILE A 83 -18.96 -1.51 8.81
C ILE A 83 -17.69 -0.68 8.82
N ASP A 84 -17.42 -0.03 9.95
CA ASP A 84 -16.22 0.76 10.20
C ASP A 84 -14.95 -0.10 10.12
N PHE A 85 -14.96 -1.34 10.62
CA PHE A 85 -13.82 -2.25 10.49
C PHE A 85 -13.51 -2.62 9.03
N ILE A 86 -14.54 -2.93 8.25
CA ILE A 86 -14.42 -3.25 6.82
C ILE A 86 -13.94 -2.00 6.06
N ARG A 87 -14.53 -0.85 6.37
CA ARG A 87 -14.18 0.45 5.78
C ARG A 87 -12.73 0.82 6.02
N ILE A 88 -12.24 0.70 7.27
CA ILE A 88 -10.83 0.94 7.62
C ILE A 88 -9.92 0.02 6.81
N ARG A 89 -10.28 -1.26 6.66
CA ARG A 89 -9.47 -2.21 5.88
C ARG A 89 -9.36 -1.78 4.42
N ILE A 90 -10.48 -1.43 3.79
CA ILE A 90 -10.52 -0.96 2.40
C ILE A 90 -9.63 0.28 2.22
N ASN A 91 -9.78 1.28 3.10
CA ASN A 91 -8.98 2.52 3.06
C ASN A 91 -7.48 2.24 3.22
N ASN A 92 -7.11 1.35 4.14
CA ASN A 92 -5.71 1.00 4.40
C ASN A 92 -5.08 0.25 3.21
N LEU A 93 -5.83 -0.68 2.60
CA LEU A 93 -5.37 -1.40 1.40
C LEU A 93 -5.14 -0.43 0.24
N TYR A 94 -6.07 0.49 0.01
CA TYR A 94 -5.91 1.52 -1.01
C TYR A 94 -4.64 2.37 -0.76
N ALA A 95 -4.53 2.95 0.43
CA ALA A 95 -3.43 3.83 0.75
C ALA A 95 -2.07 3.13 0.70
N TYR A 96 -2.01 1.87 1.10
CA TYR A 96 -0.77 1.12 1.09
C TYR A 96 -0.33 0.77 -0.34
N HIS A 97 -1.24 0.28 -1.18
CA HIS A 97 -0.89 -0.29 -2.49
C HIS A 97 -1.03 0.64 -3.69
N PHE A 98 -1.80 1.73 -3.58
CA PHE A 98 -2.17 2.57 -4.72
C PHE A 98 -1.88 4.07 -4.48
N ASP A 99 -2.03 4.58 -3.26
CA ASP A 99 -1.72 6.00 -2.97
C ASP A 99 -0.20 6.25 -2.95
N SER A 100 0.28 7.06 -3.89
CA SER A 100 1.71 7.33 -4.10
C SER A 100 2.38 8.20 -3.03
N GLU A 101 1.63 8.85 -2.14
CA GLU A 101 2.18 9.85 -1.21
C GLU A 101 2.21 9.40 0.25
N VAL A 102 1.59 8.26 0.59
CA VAL A 102 1.52 7.73 1.96
C VAL A 102 2.15 6.35 2.05
N TYR A 103 2.52 5.90 3.25
CA TYR A 103 3.19 4.60 3.47
C TYR A 103 4.40 4.41 2.54
N LEU A 104 5.29 5.41 2.56
CA LEU A 104 6.55 5.36 1.84
C LEU A 104 7.54 4.41 2.54
N ASP A 105 8.66 4.12 1.89
CA ASP A 105 9.71 3.28 2.46
C ASP A 105 10.18 3.84 3.82
N LYS A 106 10.56 2.96 4.76
CA LYS A 106 11.11 3.37 6.06
C LYS A 106 12.33 4.27 5.88
N GLU A 107 13.11 4.02 4.84
CA GLU A 107 14.29 4.80 4.50
C GLU A 107 13.98 6.27 4.22
N TYR A 108 12.86 6.56 3.55
CA TYR A 108 12.41 7.94 3.33
C TYR A 108 12.26 8.70 4.66
N TYR A 109 11.57 8.11 5.63
CA TYR A 109 11.35 8.74 6.94
C TYR A 109 12.63 8.85 7.77
N ARG A 110 13.54 7.88 7.64
CA ARG A 110 14.87 7.92 8.27
C ARG A 110 15.69 9.10 7.73
N LEU A 111 15.73 9.26 6.41
CA LEU A 111 16.48 10.33 5.73
C LEU A 111 15.95 11.73 6.05
N LEU A 112 14.63 11.88 6.23
CA LEU A 112 14.06 13.16 6.67
C LEU A 112 14.50 13.54 8.09
N SER A 113 14.76 12.56 8.95
CA SER A 113 15.16 12.79 10.34
C SER A 113 16.62 13.21 10.49
N THR A 114 17.41 13.20 9.41
CA THR A 114 18.85 13.48 9.43
C THR A 114 19.18 14.85 10.01
N ALA A 115 18.43 15.90 9.68
CA ALA A 115 18.67 17.25 10.22
C ALA A 115 18.57 17.28 11.76
N ALA A 116 17.56 16.62 12.31
CA ALA A 116 17.38 16.52 13.77
C ALA A 116 18.48 15.68 14.41
N ASN A 117 18.85 14.56 13.79
CA ASN A 117 19.92 13.70 14.29
C ASN A 117 21.26 14.45 14.31
N LYS A 118 21.60 15.18 13.25
CA LYS A 118 22.80 16.01 13.16
C LYS A 118 22.80 17.12 14.22
N TYR A 119 21.65 17.74 14.47
CA TYR A 119 21.51 18.72 15.55
C TYR A 119 21.88 18.13 16.92
N TYR A 120 21.33 16.96 17.26
CA TYR A 120 21.64 16.30 18.54
C TYR A 120 23.08 15.75 18.60
N GLU A 121 23.64 15.33 17.47
CA GLU A 121 25.05 14.91 17.35
C GLU A 121 26.00 16.08 17.67
N VAL A 122 25.79 17.24 17.03
CA VAL A 122 26.59 18.46 17.28
C VAL A 122 26.50 18.90 18.74
N ILE A 123 25.30 18.89 19.33
CA ILE A 123 25.14 19.17 20.76
C ILE A 123 25.95 18.19 21.61
N GLY A 124 25.96 16.91 21.24
CA GLY A 124 26.73 15.88 21.92
C GLY A 124 28.23 16.17 21.88
N GLN A 125 28.74 16.56 20.71
CA GLN A 125 30.15 16.91 20.49
C GLN A 125 30.55 18.14 21.31
N LEU A 126 29.78 19.24 21.22
CA LEU A 126 30.04 20.48 21.97
C LEU A 126 29.99 20.30 23.50
N LYS A 127 29.18 19.34 23.99
CA LYS A 127 29.15 18.99 25.42
C LYS A 127 30.38 18.21 25.89
N GLN A 128 30.97 17.40 25.00
CA GLN A 128 32.16 16.61 25.31
C GLN A 128 33.44 17.44 25.20
N ASP A 129 33.53 18.26 24.16
CA ASP A 129 34.61 19.20 23.93
C ASP A 129 34.05 20.54 23.46
N GLY A 130 34.06 21.53 24.36
CA GLY A 130 33.54 22.86 24.08
C GLY A 130 34.36 23.68 23.09
N ASN A 131 35.53 23.22 22.67
CA ASN A 131 36.41 23.91 21.71
C ASN A 131 36.53 23.14 20.38
N ILE A 132 35.73 22.10 20.17
CA ILE A 132 35.75 21.34 18.92
C ILE A 132 35.33 22.24 17.75
N HIS A 133 36.08 22.15 16.65
CA HIS A 133 35.67 22.81 15.41
C HIS A 133 34.57 22.01 14.73
N ILE A 134 33.42 22.65 14.51
CA ILE A 134 32.30 22.08 13.77
C ILE A 134 32.29 22.69 12.36
N ASP A 135 32.42 21.86 11.33
CA ASP A 135 32.27 22.30 9.95
C ASP A 135 30.78 22.38 9.59
N THR A 136 30.24 23.60 9.67
CA THR A 136 28.83 23.88 9.34
C THR A 136 28.49 23.54 7.89
N LYS A 137 29.44 23.69 6.95
CA LYS A 137 29.21 23.42 5.52
C LYS A 137 29.10 21.93 5.26
N GLU A 138 29.99 21.14 5.85
CA GLU A 138 29.93 19.68 5.76
C GLU A 138 28.57 19.17 6.25
N ILE A 139 28.12 19.62 7.42
CA ILE A 139 26.82 19.23 7.98
C ILE A 139 25.67 19.63 7.05
N GLU A 140 25.70 20.84 6.50
CA GLU A 140 24.65 21.30 5.60
C GLU A 140 24.62 20.47 4.29
N GLU A 141 25.78 20.11 3.75
CA GLU A 141 25.90 19.24 2.58
C GLU A 141 25.35 17.83 2.86
N GLU A 142 25.62 17.28 4.05
CA GLU A 142 25.07 15.99 4.46
C GLU A 142 23.54 16.02 4.58
N ILE A 143 22.98 17.09 5.15
CA ILE A 143 21.53 17.29 5.25
C ILE A 143 20.91 17.39 3.86
N LYS A 144 21.48 18.21 2.97
CA LYS A 144 21.02 18.38 1.58
C LYS A 144 21.02 17.04 0.83
N ARG A 145 22.15 16.33 0.87
CA ARG A 145 22.29 14.99 0.27
C ARG A 145 21.25 14.00 0.82
N SER A 146 20.98 14.05 2.14
CA SER A 146 19.97 13.19 2.75
C SER A 146 18.56 13.49 2.23
N PHE A 147 18.22 14.76 2.00
CA PHE A 147 16.93 15.13 1.42
C PHE A 147 16.80 14.75 -0.06
N ASP A 148 17.87 14.86 -0.84
CA ASP A 148 17.89 14.38 -2.23
C ASP A 148 17.65 12.86 -2.29
N LEU A 149 18.34 12.11 -1.41
CA LEU A 149 18.11 10.66 -1.28
C LEU A 149 16.69 10.34 -0.79
N ALA A 150 16.09 11.19 0.05
CA ALA A 150 14.72 11.01 0.49
C ALA A 150 13.75 11.13 -0.69
N GLU A 151 13.88 12.13 -1.55
CA GLU A 151 13.03 12.25 -2.74
C GLU A 151 13.23 11.08 -3.72
N GLN A 152 14.46 10.56 -3.85
CA GLN A 152 14.70 9.33 -4.61
C GLN A 152 14.01 8.11 -3.99
N ALA A 153 14.11 7.94 -2.67
CA ALA A 153 13.45 6.85 -1.94
C ALA A 153 11.92 6.93 -2.08
N LYS A 154 11.36 8.13 -2.02
CA LYS A 154 9.95 8.41 -2.26
C LYS A 154 9.55 8.03 -3.68
N ALA A 155 10.25 8.51 -4.71
CA ALA A 155 9.97 8.17 -6.11
C ALA A 155 10.03 6.64 -6.34
N ASN A 156 11.04 5.96 -5.78
CA ASN A 156 11.17 4.51 -5.86
C ASN A 156 10.03 3.77 -5.16
N SER A 157 9.55 4.27 -4.03
CA SER A 157 8.41 3.71 -3.32
C SER A 157 7.11 3.91 -4.10
N SER A 158 6.87 5.13 -4.61
CA SER A 158 5.70 5.46 -5.43
C SER A 158 5.65 4.64 -6.71
N ASN A 159 6.78 4.41 -7.39
CA ASN A 159 6.86 3.61 -8.62
C ASN A 159 6.55 2.12 -8.42
N LYS A 160 6.62 1.61 -7.19
CA LYS A 160 6.24 0.21 -6.87
C LYS A 160 4.73 0.06 -6.67
N LYS A 161 3.99 1.16 -6.52
CA LYS A 161 2.54 1.16 -6.32
C LYS A 161 1.84 1.19 -7.66
N LEU A 162 0.65 0.60 -7.72
CA LEU A 162 -0.18 0.66 -8.91
C LEU A 162 -0.89 2.01 -8.99
N SER A 163 -1.00 2.56 -10.19
CA SER A 163 -1.81 3.74 -10.44
C SER A 163 -3.27 3.33 -10.57
N LEU A 164 -4.06 3.70 -9.58
CA LEU A 164 -5.51 3.49 -9.54
C LEU A 164 -6.10 4.64 -8.72
N THR A 165 -7.11 5.32 -9.25
CA THR A 165 -7.82 6.37 -8.51
C THR A 165 -8.69 5.76 -7.42
N TRP A 166 -9.10 6.59 -6.46
CA TRP A 166 -9.97 6.14 -5.38
C TRP A 166 -11.31 5.64 -5.91
N ASP A 167 -11.90 6.35 -6.87
CA ASP A 167 -13.21 6.00 -7.43
C ASP A 167 -13.14 4.70 -8.23
N GLU A 168 -12.10 4.49 -9.04
CA GLU A 168 -11.87 3.20 -9.72
C GLU A 168 -11.70 2.04 -8.73
N TYR A 169 -11.01 2.28 -7.61
CA TYR A 169 -10.86 1.28 -6.55
C TYR A 169 -12.18 0.98 -5.84
N VAL A 170 -13.02 2.00 -5.61
CA VAL A 170 -14.38 1.83 -5.06
C VAL A 170 -15.20 0.90 -5.96
N GLU A 171 -15.17 1.10 -7.28
CA GLU A 171 -15.87 0.25 -8.23
C GLU A 171 -15.38 -1.20 -8.21
N LEU A 172 -14.05 -1.41 -8.14
CA LEU A 172 -13.50 -2.76 -7.99
C LEU A 172 -13.98 -3.42 -6.70
N VAL A 173 -13.99 -2.69 -5.60
CA VAL A 173 -14.44 -3.20 -4.30
C VAL A 173 -15.93 -3.51 -4.31
N ASN A 174 -16.77 -2.70 -4.97
CA ASN A 174 -18.19 -2.99 -5.15
C ASN A 174 -18.41 -4.31 -5.88
N GLY A 175 -17.74 -4.52 -7.02
CA GLY A 175 -17.85 -5.80 -7.72
C GLY A 175 -17.30 -6.97 -6.92
N TRP A 176 -16.30 -6.74 -6.06
CA TRP A 176 -15.83 -7.77 -5.13
C TRP A 176 -16.86 -8.10 -4.06
N ILE A 177 -17.54 -7.11 -3.50
CA ILE A 177 -18.59 -7.27 -2.50
C ILE A 177 -19.72 -8.14 -3.05
N ASP A 178 -20.17 -7.90 -4.28
CA ASP A 178 -21.19 -8.72 -4.95
C ASP A 178 -20.80 -10.20 -4.91
N HIS A 179 -19.57 -10.49 -5.35
CA HIS A 179 -19.03 -11.84 -5.28
C HIS A 179 -18.86 -12.40 -3.86
N LEU A 180 -18.69 -11.56 -2.83
CA LEU A 180 -18.60 -12.04 -1.46
C LEU A 180 -19.97 -12.46 -0.92
N PHE A 181 -21.02 -11.72 -1.26
CA PHE A 181 -22.39 -12.11 -0.92
C PHE A 181 -22.74 -13.46 -1.56
N ASP A 182 -22.44 -13.65 -2.85
CA ASP A 182 -22.71 -14.90 -3.56
C ASP A 182 -21.93 -16.11 -3.04
N LEU A 183 -20.72 -15.88 -2.50
CA LEU A 183 -19.82 -16.94 -2.07
C LEU A 183 -19.83 -17.16 -0.55
N TYR A 184 -20.65 -16.41 0.18
CA TYR A 184 -20.72 -16.53 1.62
C TYR A 184 -21.25 -17.91 2.01
N LYS A 185 -20.65 -18.47 3.07
CA LYS A 185 -21.09 -19.71 3.70
C LYS A 185 -21.07 -19.48 5.20
N THR A 186 -22.15 -19.89 5.87
CA THR A 186 -22.20 -19.88 7.33
C THR A 186 -21.13 -20.83 7.91
N PRO A 187 -20.66 -20.59 9.14
CA PRO A 187 -19.72 -21.49 9.81
C PRO A 187 -20.19 -22.97 9.79
N GLU A 188 -21.47 -23.21 10.05
CA GLU A 188 -22.08 -24.54 10.11
C GLU A 188 -22.03 -25.23 8.75
N ARG A 189 -22.35 -24.50 7.67
CA ARG A 189 -22.28 -25.04 6.30
C ARG A 189 -20.84 -25.35 5.91
N TYR A 190 -19.90 -24.47 6.28
CA TYR A 190 -18.49 -24.67 5.99
C TYR A 190 -17.91 -25.88 6.73
N GLU A 191 -18.30 -26.09 7.99
CA GLU A 191 -17.95 -27.27 8.80
C GLU A 191 -18.45 -28.56 8.15
N GLN A 192 -19.71 -28.61 7.72
CA GLN A 192 -20.30 -29.77 7.05
C GLN A 192 -19.57 -30.14 5.74
N GLU A 193 -19.19 -29.15 4.94
CA GLU A 193 -18.55 -29.37 3.63
C GLU A 193 -17.07 -29.76 3.73
N HIS A 194 -16.37 -29.32 4.78
CA HIS A 194 -14.91 -29.45 4.88
C HIS A 194 -14.40 -30.22 6.10
N GLY A 195 -15.31 -30.72 6.96
CA GLY A 195 -14.95 -31.47 8.17
C GLY A 195 -14.13 -30.66 9.16
N TRP A 196 -14.33 -29.34 9.16
CA TRP A 196 -13.60 -28.41 10.02
C TRP A 196 -14.40 -28.15 11.28
N GLU A 197 -13.86 -28.50 12.45
CA GLU A 197 -14.52 -28.28 13.74
C GLU A 197 -14.43 -26.80 14.17
N TYR A 198 -15.59 -26.13 14.30
CA TYR A 198 -15.67 -24.78 14.82
C TYR A 198 -15.38 -24.78 16.33
N ARG A 199 -14.11 -24.53 16.71
CA ARG A 199 -13.72 -24.39 18.13
C ARG A 199 -14.21 -23.05 18.67
N ASN A 200 -15.39 -23.08 19.26
CA ASN A 200 -15.98 -22.00 20.05
C ASN A 200 -15.20 -21.78 21.36
N GLU A 201 -13.98 -21.24 21.28
CA GLU A 201 -13.31 -20.66 22.45
C GLU A 201 -13.88 -19.26 22.69
N THR A 202 -15.05 -19.21 23.35
CA THR A 202 -15.67 -18.16 24.23
C THR A 202 -15.62 -16.67 23.81
N ILE A 203 -14.98 -16.28 22.71
CA ILE A 203 -14.63 -14.89 22.34
C ILE A 203 -15.02 -14.60 20.87
N PHE A 204 -15.39 -15.61 20.08
CA PHE A 204 -15.65 -15.48 18.65
C PHE A 204 -17.16 -15.48 18.35
N THR A 205 -17.73 -14.29 18.18
CA THR A 205 -19.11 -14.12 17.70
C THR A 205 -19.21 -14.37 16.20
N GLU A 206 -20.38 -14.76 15.73
CA GLU A 206 -20.69 -14.87 14.30
C GLU A 206 -20.39 -13.57 13.53
N GLU A 207 -20.66 -12.42 14.15
CA GLU A 207 -20.31 -11.12 13.58
C GLU A 207 -18.79 -10.96 13.37
N ASN A 208 -17.97 -11.43 14.32
CA ASN A 208 -16.51 -11.43 14.17
C ASN A 208 -16.06 -12.37 13.04
N TYR A 209 -16.73 -13.52 12.85
CA TYR A 209 -16.48 -14.40 11.72
C TYR A 209 -16.69 -13.66 10.40
N VAL A 210 -17.84 -13.02 10.26
CA VAL A 210 -18.26 -12.35 9.03
C VAL A 210 -17.38 -11.14 8.72
N ILE A 211 -17.06 -10.29 9.70
CA ILE A 211 -16.11 -9.18 9.53
C ILE A 211 -14.75 -9.70 9.05
N ASN A 212 -14.27 -10.80 9.63
CA ASN A 212 -13.02 -11.43 9.23
C ASN A 212 -13.09 -12.01 7.81
N TYR A 213 -14.21 -12.61 7.43
CA TYR A 213 -14.47 -13.10 6.08
C TYR A 213 -14.33 -11.96 5.06
N PHE A 214 -15.03 -10.83 5.26
CA PHE A 214 -14.91 -9.67 4.37
C PHE A 214 -13.47 -9.13 4.33
N ASN A 215 -12.87 -8.89 5.49
CA ASN A 215 -11.53 -8.31 5.58
C ASN A 215 -10.43 -9.17 4.95
N LYS A 216 -10.51 -10.50 5.11
CA LYS A 216 -9.57 -11.44 4.48
C LYS A 216 -9.81 -11.52 2.97
N SER A 217 -11.07 -11.60 2.54
CA SER A 217 -11.41 -11.76 1.13
C SER A 217 -11.10 -10.51 0.31
N ILE A 218 -11.43 -9.31 0.80
CA ILE A 218 -11.07 -8.04 0.14
C ILE A 218 -9.55 -7.89 0.04
N LYS A 219 -8.81 -8.22 1.12
CA LYS A 219 -7.34 -8.24 1.08
C LYS A 219 -6.82 -9.20 0.00
N GLY A 220 -7.36 -10.41 -0.06
CA GLY A 220 -6.97 -11.40 -1.06
C GLY A 220 -7.24 -10.93 -2.49
N LYS A 221 -8.45 -10.41 -2.75
CA LYS A 221 -8.84 -9.86 -4.06
C LYS A 221 -7.98 -8.66 -4.46
N THR A 222 -7.65 -7.77 -3.52
CA THR A 222 -6.72 -6.65 -3.74
C THR A 222 -5.33 -7.14 -4.16
N LEU A 223 -4.76 -8.11 -3.43
CA LEU A 223 -3.43 -8.66 -3.74
C LEU A 223 -3.42 -9.41 -5.07
N ASN A 224 -4.49 -10.12 -5.40
CA ASN A 224 -4.65 -10.76 -6.72
C ASN A 224 -4.71 -9.72 -7.83
N HIS A 225 -5.52 -8.67 -7.66
CA HIS A 225 -5.58 -7.56 -8.62
C HIS A 225 -4.21 -6.93 -8.84
N ILE A 226 -3.44 -6.72 -7.76
CA ILE A 226 -2.07 -6.19 -7.86
C ILE A 226 -1.17 -7.15 -8.65
N ARG A 227 -1.14 -8.42 -8.27
CA ARG A 227 -0.34 -9.46 -8.95
C ARG A 227 -0.68 -9.56 -10.44
N ASP A 228 -1.94 -9.42 -10.78
CA ASP A 228 -2.43 -9.62 -12.14
C ASP A 228 -2.28 -8.36 -13.00
N SER A 229 -2.20 -7.18 -12.38
CA SER A 229 -1.94 -5.89 -13.05
C SER A 229 -0.45 -5.56 -13.21
N MET A 230 0.43 -6.20 -12.42
CA MET A 230 1.87 -5.97 -12.52
C MET A 230 2.48 -6.62 -13.78
N PRO A 231 3.34 -5.91 -14.53
CA PRO A 231 4.01 -6.48 -15.69
C PRO A 231 4.90 -7.65 -15.27
N LYS A 232 4.70 -8.79 -15.91
CA LYS A 232 5.52 -9.99 -15.71
C LYS A 232 6.63 -9.96 -16.74
N TYR A 233 7.86 -10.26 -16.35
CA TYR A 233 9.00 -10.31 -17.26
C TYR A 233 9.53 -11.75 -17.37
N ILE A 234 9.97 -12.13 -18.55
CA ILE A 234 10.64 -13.40 -18.85
C ILE A 234 11.86 -13.16 -19.72
N VAL A 235 12.75 -14.14 -19.79
CA VAL A 235 13.90 -14.11 -20.69
C VAL A 235 13.51 -14.72 -22.04
N CYS A 236 13.88 -14.06 -23.15
CA CYS A 236 13.66 -14.58 -24.50
C CYS A 236 14.51 -15.84 -24.77
N ASP A 237 13.86 -16.96 -25.09
CA ASP A 237 14.51 -18.26 -25.33
C ASP A 237 15.60 -18.24 -26.43
N LYS A 238 15.52 -17.31 -27.40
CA LYS A 238 16.46 -17.25 -28.53
C LYS A 238 17.64 -16.28 -28.33
N CYS A 239 17.44 -15.19 -27.57
CA CYS A 239 18.46 -14.12 -27.49
C CYS A 239 18.78 -13.68 -26.07
N GLY A 240 18.20 -14.30 -25.04
CA GLY A 240 18.51 -13.99 -23.63
C GLY A 240 18.04 -12.61 -23.16
N LYS A 241 17.31 -11.85 -23.98
CA LYS A 241 16.84 -10.50 -23.60
C LYS A 241 15.58 -10.60 -22.73
N GLU A 242 15.53 -9.82 -21.66
CA GLU A 242 14.33 -9.68 -20.82
C GLU A 242 13.20 -9.01 -21.61
N ILE A 243 12.00 -9.59 -21.52
CA ILE A 243 10.81 -9.15 -22.23
C ILE A 243 9.59 -9.22 -21.32
N GLU A 244 8.71 -8.24 -21.47
CA GLU A 244 7.40 -8.24 -20.84
C GLU A 244 6.50 -9.34 -21.43
N VAL A 245 5.88 -10.12 -20.56
CA VAL A 245 4.89 -11.16 -20.86
C VAL A 245 3.58 -10.49 -21.22
N LYS A 246 3.30 -10.39 -22.52
CA LYS A 246 2.02 -9.83 -23.01
C LYS A 246 0.89 -10.85 -23.04
N HIS A 247 1.23 -12.14 -23.17
CA HIS A 247 0.30 -13.27 -23.19
C HIS A 247 0.91 -14.49 -22.50
N LYS A 248 0.07 -15.43 -22.04
CA LYS A 248 0.49 -16.69 -21.37
C LYS A 248 1.58 -17.48 -22.13
N ASN A 249 1.59 -17.40 -23.46
CA ASN A 249 2.52 -18.15 -24.33
C ASN A 249 3.66 -17.28 -24.88
N THR A 250 3.96 -16.13 -24.27
CA THR A 250 5.11 -15.30 -24.68
C THR A 250 6.39 -16.08 -24.39
N ARG A 251 7.26 -16.27 -25.39
CA ARG A 251 8.57 -16.96 -25.26
C ARG A 251 9.73 -16.24 -25.94
N TYR A 252 9.42 -15.31 -26.86
CA TYR A 252 10.43 -14.63 -27.68
C TYR A 252 10.19 -13.13 -27.70
N CYS A 253 11.28 -12.36 -27.78
CA CYS A 253 11.19 -10.94 -28.05
C CYS A 253 10.57 -10.68 -29.43
N LYS A 254 10.00 -9.48 -29.62
CA LYS A 254 9.33 -9.08 -30.88
C LYS A 254 10.21 -9.35 -32.11
N VAL A 255 11.51 -9.10 -32.01
CA VAL A 255 12.48 -9.32 -33.11
C VAL A 255 12.67 -10.82 -33.40
N CYS A 256 12.95 -11.62 -32.37
CA CYS A 256 13.14 -13.07 -32.52
C CYS A 256 11.87 -13.77 -33.00
N LEU A 257 10.69 -13.33 -32.52
CA LEU A 257 9.41 -13.82 -32.98
C LEU A 257 9.19 -13.53 -34.47
N LYS A 258 9.49 -12.29 -34.92
CA LYS A 258 9.37 -11.91 -36.34
C LYS A 258 10.29 -12.74 -37.24
N LYS A 259 11.54 -12.98 -36.82
CA LYS A 259 12.48 -13.85 -37.55
C LYS A 259 11.96 -15.28 -37.64
N ARG A 260 11.53 -15.87 -36.52
CA ARG A 260 10.96 -17.23 -36.48
C ARG A 260 9.72 -17.37 -37.38
N ARG A 261 8.82 -16.38 -37.36
CA ARG A 261 7.63 -16.38 -38.25
C ARG A 261 8.02 -16.37 -39.73
N LYS A 262 9.03 -15.58 -40.12
CA LYS A 262 9.57 -15.59 -41.50
C LYS A 262 10.16 -16.95 -41.87
N GLU A 263 10.95 -17.55 -40.98
CA GLU A 263 11.56 -18.88 -41.19
C GLU A 263 10.48 -19.97 -41.37
N ILE A 264 9.43 -19.96 -40.53
CA ILE A 264 8.30 -20.90 -40.64
C ILE A 264 7.55 -20.70 -41.95
N ASN A 265 7.20 -19.46 -42.30
CA ASN A 265 6.47 -19.18 -43.53
C ASN A 265 7.27 -19.58 -44.77
N ALA A 266 8.58 -19.29 -44.82
CA ALA A 266 9.45 -19.71 -45.92
C ALA A 266 9.47 -21.24 -46.08
N LYS A 267 9.56 -21.99 -44.97
CA LYS A 267 9.48 -23.46 -45.00
C LYS A 267 8.13 -23.97 -45.49
N TYR A 268 7.03 -23.33 -45.10
CA TYR A 268 5.69 -23.69 -45.56
C TYR A 268 5.50 -23.46 -47.06
N TYR A 269 5.96 -22.32 -47.58
CA TYR A 269 5.93 -22.03 -49.02
C TYR A 269 6.79 -22.98 -49.84
N MET A 270 7.95 -23.40 -49.34
CA MET A 270 8.78 -24.41 -50.02
C MET A 270 8.15 -25.79 -50.01
N LYS A 271 7.42 -26.15 -48.94
CA LYS A 271 6.75 -27.46 -48.82
C LYS A 271 5.52 -27.60 -49.72
N ASN A 272 4.82 -26.50 -50.00
CA ASN A 272 3.62 -26.46 -50.87
C ASN A 272 3.92 -26.14 -52.34
N LYS A 273 5.21 -26.00 -52.70
CA LYS A 273 5.65 -25.81 -54.09
C LYS A 273 6.17 -27.10 -54.75
N ASN A 274 6.29 -28.17 -53.96
CA ASN A 274 6.46 -29.55 -54.42
C ASN A 274 5.12 -30.27 -54.33
#